data_AF-A0A373A4Y4-F1
#
_entry.id   AF-A0A373A4Y4-F1
#
_cell.length_a   1.000
_cell.length_b   1.000
_cell.length_c   1.000
_cell.angle_alpha   90.00
_cell.angle_beta   90.00
_cell.angle_gamma   90.00
#
_symmetry.space_group_name_H-M   'P 1'
#
loop_
_entity.id
_entity.type
_entity.pdbx_description
1 polymer ?
#
loop_
_entity_poly.entity_id
_entity_poly.type
_entity_poly.pdbx_seq_one_letter_code
_entity_poly.pdbx_strand_id
1 'polypeptide(L)'
;MAPGGGTRGTSSGAQPPSPQPPPSPPPGRPAPAAPVTPGPTGPGPAAHPVPAHPAPAPAAVPVPSAPPVPAGGTGHFVLPSGAPVQLPAHPPRQHAATGPIAVLLIGPAGAGKTTVARHWAERRPTPTAHISLDDVREWVQAGFANPQSGWNNASEAQYRLARRTCGFACRNYLANGISCIIDDAVFPDRPAIGLGGWKRHIGPGMIPVVLLPSLDSVLHRNARRSGNRRLGDEEVARIHGRMAGWYNSGLPIIDNSALDVAGTAAELDRVILARLMGVPVR
;
A
#
# COMPACT_ATOMS: atom_id res chain seq x y z
N MET A 1 -27.12 70.81 -25.87
CA MET A 1 -27.99 71.69 -25.06
C MET A 1 -28.37 70.96 -23.78
N ALA A 2 -27.88 71.41 -22.64
CA ALA A 2 -28.58 71.31 -21.35
C ALA A 2 -29.67 72.43 -21.31
N PRO A 3 -30.57 72.59 -20.30
CA PRO A 3 -30.60 72.06 -18.91
C PRO A 3 -32.01 71.54 -18.49
N GLY A 4 -32.39 71.13 -17.26
CA GLY A 4 -31.80 71.05 -15.91
C GLY A 4 -32.88 70.65 -14.87
N GLY A 5 -32.49 70.59 -13.59
CA GLY A 5 -33.32 70.48 -12.36
C GLY A 5 -33.76 69.05 -11.98
N GLY A 6 -33.26 68.41 -10.91
CA GLY A 6 -33.44 68.71 -9.47
C GLY A 6 -34.62 67.87 -8.93
N THR A 7 -34.43 66.81 -8.14
CA THR A 7 -34.36 66.86 -6.66
C THR A 7 -33.68 65.62 -6.04
N ARG A 8 -32.99 65.86 -4.92
CA ARG A 8 -32.30 64.88 -4.06
C ARG A 8 -33.28 63.98 -3.30
N GLY A 9 -33.03 62.68 -3.31
CA GLY A 9 -33.57 61.71 -2.35
C GLY A 9 -32.44 60.84 -1.81
N THR A 10 -32.05 61.06 -0.56
CA THR A 10 -31.04 60.27 0.16
C THR A 10 -31.71 59.04 0.78
N SER A 11 -31.52 57.86 0.19
CA SER A 11 -31.87 56.59 0.83
C SER A 11 -30.62 56.00 1.49
N SER A 12 -30.61 56.06 2.82
CA SER A 12 -29.61 55.51 3.72
C SER A 12 -29.42 54.00 3.48
N GLY A 13 -28.17 53.58 3.32
CA GLY A 13 -27.79 52.17 3.26
C GLY A 13 -28.07 51.47 4.59
N ALA A 14 -28.85 50.40 4.54
CA ALA A 14 -29.05 49.48 5.67
C ALA A 14 -27.88 48.49 5.71
N GLN A 15 -27.10 48.57 6.78
CA GLN A 15 -26.02 47.65 7.12
C GLN A 15 -26.62 46.34 7.68
N PRO A 16 -26.16 45.14 7.28
CA PRO A 16 -26.69 43.89 7.82
C PRO A 16 -26.23 43.68 9.27
N PRO A 17 -27.07 43.08 10.14
CA PRO A 17 -26.73 42.88 11.56
C PRO A 17 -25.64 41.81 11.74
N SER A 18 -24.71 42.07 12.65
CA SER A 18 -23.66 41.15 13.06
C SER A 18 -24.24 39.94 13.84
N PRO A 19 -23.65 38.72 13.69
CA PRO A 19 -24.12 37.53 14.39
C PRO A 19 -23.77 37.58 15.88
N GLN A 20 -24.75 37.29 16.75
CA GLN A 20 -24.57 37.18 18.20
C GLN A 20 -23.83 35.88 18.57
N PRO A 21 -22.95 35.90 19.60
CA PRO A 21 -22.30 34.70 20.13
C PRO A 21 -23.28 33.82 20.96
N PRO A 22 -23.02 32.51 21.06
CA PRO A 22 -23.90 31.58 21.79
C PRO A 22 -23.83 31.78 23.32
N PRO A 23 -24.90 31.42 24.06
CA PRO A 23 -24.96 31.60 25.51
C PRO A 23 -24.09 30.59 26.28
N SER A 24 -23.49 31.05 27.38
CA SER A 24 -22.66 30.28 28.30
C SER A 24 -23.46 29.23 29.11
N PRO A 25 -22.88 28.06 29.44
CA PRO A 25 -23.53 27.05 30.26
C PRO A 25 -23.62 27.47 31.75
N PRO A 26 -24.63 26.97 32.49
CA PRO A 26 -24.84 27.31 33.91
C PRO A 26 -23.81 26.65 34.85
N PRO A 27 -23.52 27.27 36.02
CA PRO A 27 -22.53 26.77 36.97
C PRO A 27 -23.00 25.47 37.66
N GLY A 28 -22.14 24.46 37.64
CA GLY A 28 -22.34 23.17 38.30
C GLY A 28 -22.26 23.28 39.83
N ARG A 29 -23.07 22.46 40.51
CA ARG A 29 -23.14 22.36 41.99
C ARG A 29 -21.86 21.77 42.59
N PRO A 30 -21.46 22.17 43.81
CA PRO A 30 -20.28 21.64 44.48
C PRO A 30 -20.51 20.22 45.01
N ALA A 31 -19.51 19.35 44.83
CA ALA A 31 -19.48 17.98 45.35
C ALA A 31 -19.15 17.95 46.86
N PRO A 32 -19.64 16.95 47.63
CA PRO A 32 -19.38 16.86 49.06
C PRO A 32 -17.95 16.36 49.38
N ALA A 33 -17.39 16.92 50.45
CA ALA A 33 -16.04 16.66 50.96
C ALA A 33 -15.89 15.27 51.60
N ALA A 34 -14.76 14.62 51.35
CA ALA A 34 -14.31 13.42 52.06
C ALA A 34 -13.46 13.80 53.30
N PRO A 35 -13.42 12.96 54.35
CA PRO A 35 -12.90 13.35 55.66
C PRO A 35 -11.37 13.34 55.77
N VAL A 36 -10.88 14.24 56.61
CA VAL A 36 -9.47 14.55 56.91
C VAL A 36 -8.96 13.64 58.03
N THR A 37 -7.77 13.05 57.88
CA THR A 37 -7.03 12.38 58.96
C THR A 37 -5.80 13.21 59.37
N PRO A 38 -5.40 13.22 60.66
CA PRO A 38 -4.40 14.14 61.18
C PRO A 38 -2.97 13.60 61.02
N GLY A 39 -2.03 14.48 60.64
CA GLY A 39 -0.60 14.17 60.54
C GLY A 39 0.18 14.41 61.84
N PRO A 40 1.46 13.99 61.90
CA PRO A 40 2.40 14.49 62.89
C PRO A 40 3.58 15.27 62.27
N THR A 41 3.75 16.50 62.77
CA THR A 41 5.00 17.21 63.16
C THR A 41 6.28 17.11 62.31
N GLY A 42 6.76 18.26 61.80
CA GLY A 42 8.19 18.51 61.49
C GLY A 42 9.04 18.67 62.77
N PRO A 43 10.38 18.94 62.72
CA PRO A 43 11.06 19.87 61.79
C PRO A 43 12.47 19.46 61.30
N GLY A 44 13.04 20.20 60.33
CA GLY A 44 14.48 20.18 60.01
C GLY A 44 14.85 20.98 58.75
N PRO A 45 15.96 21.78 58.75
CA PRO A 45 16.27 22.71 57.67
C PRO A 45 16.86 22.01 56.44
N ALA A 46 16.59 22.60 55.27
CA ALA A 46 16.92 22.08 53.95
C ALA A 46 18.44 22.03 53.68
N ALA A 47 18.91 20.86 53.26
CA ALA A 47 20.21 20.70 52.59
C ALA A 47 20.01 20.81 51.06
N HIS A 48 20.83 21.64 50.41
CA HIS A 48 20.85 21.79 48.96
C HIS A 48 21.25 20.47 48.26
N PRO A 49 20.57 20.05 47.17
CA PRO A 49 20.97 18.86 46.44
C PRO A 49 22.19 19.12 45.55
N VAL A 50 23.15 18.21 45.65
CA VAL A 50 24.35 18.10 44.80
C VAL A 50 23.93 17.62 43.39
N PRO A 51 24.56 18.05 42.28
CA PRO A 51 24.19 17.61 40.94
C PRO A 51 24.45 16.10 40.78
N ALA A 52 23.41 15.32 40.48
CA ALA A 52 23.52 13.90 40.19
C ALA A 52 24.14 13.68 38.80
N HIS A 53 25.17 12.83 38.73
CA HIS A 53 25.74 12.36 37.47
C HIS A 53 24.70 11.57 36.65
N PRO A 54 24.72 11.65 35.30
CA PRO A 54 23.79 10.92 34.45
C PRO A 54 24.02 9.40 34.57
N ALA A 55 22.94 8.68 34.85
CA ALA A 55 22.95 7.21 34.87
C ALA A 55 23.27 6.66 33.45
N PRO A 56 24.02 5.55 33.34
CA PRO A 56 24.31 4.94 32.05
C PRO A 56 23.01 4.40 31.42
N ALA A 57 22.82 4.71 30.13
CA ALA A 57 21.70 4.18 29.35
C ALA A 57 21.74 2.64 29.31
N PRO A 58 20.59 1.95 29.39
CA PRO A 58 20.55 0.50 29.28
C PRO A 58 21.04 0.09 27.89
N ALA A 59 22.00 -0.85 27.86
CA ALA A 59 22.56 -1.40 26.64
C ALA A 59 21.45 -1.98 25.75
N ALA A 60 21.46 -1.61 24.47
CA ALA A 60 20.56 -2.17 23.47
C ALA A 60 20.77 -3.70 23.39
N VAL A 61 19.73 -4.46 23.71
CA VAL A 61 19.73 -5.91 23.55
C VAL A 61 19.80 -6.21 22.06
N PRO A 62 20.79 -6.98 21.57
CA PRO A 62 20.86 -7.36 20.16
C PRO A 62 19.60 -8.16 19.80
N VAL A 63 18.81 -7.66 18.86
CA VAL A 63 17.70 -8.44 18.30
C VAL A 63 18.34 -9.61 17.53
N PRO A 64 18.03 -10.88 17.85
CA PRO A 64 18.64 -12.00 17.17
C PRO A 64 18.27 -11.96 15.69
N SER A 65 19.29 -12.03 14.83
CA SER A 65 19.15 -12.20 13.39
C SER A 65 18.25 -13.41 13.12
N ALA A 66 17.13 -13.19 12.43
CA ALA A 66 16.22 -14.27 12.08
C ALA A 66 16.98 -15.37 11.30
N PRO A 67 16.75 -16.66 11.59
CA PRO A 67 17.44 -17.74 10.91
C PRO A 67 17.14 -17.71 9.41
N PRO A 68 18.08 -18.16 8.56
CA PRO A 68 17.86 -18.24 7.12
C PRO A 68 16.63 -19.10 6.84
N VAL A 69 15.73 -18.57 6.02
CA VAL A 69 14.53 -19.29 5.59
C VAL A 69 14.98 -20.49 4.75
N PRO A 70 14.64 -21.74 5.12
CA PRO A 70 14.97 -22.91 4.33
C PRO A 70 14.43 -22.78 2.90
N ALA A 71 15.06 -23.45 1.93
CA ALA A 71 14.52 -23.51 0.57
C ALA A 71 13.06 -23.99 0.61
N GLY A 72 12.14 -23.17 0.07
CA GLY A 72 10.69 -23.42 0.11
C GLY A 72 9.90 -22.73 1.23
N GLY A 73 10.58 -22.09 2.20
CA GLY A 73 9.95 -21.39 3.31
C GLY A 73 9.54 -19.94 3.03
N THR A 74 8.60 -19.42 3.83
CA THR A 74 8.31 -17.98 3.98
C THR A 74 8.37 -17.61 5.46
N GLY A 75 9.50 -17.07 5.91
CA GLY A 75 9.74 -16.88 7.35
C GLY A 75 9.89 -18.24 8.03
N HIS A 76 9.12 -18.50 9.09
CA HIS A 76 9.17 -19.76 9.84
C HIS A 76 8.32 -20.90 9.25
N PHE A 77 7.49 -20.62 8.23
CA PHE A 77 6.64 -21.63 7.62
C PHE A 77 7.34 -22.24 6.40
N VAL A 78 7.67 -23.53 6.48
CA VAL A 78 8.11 -24.33 5.33
C VAL A 78 6.86 -24.97 4.73
N LEU A 79 6.65 -24.81 3.42
CA LEU A 79 5.59 -25.54 2.73
C LEU A 79 5.88 -27.05 2.89
N PRO A 80 5.00 -27.84 3.55
CA PRO A 80 5.19 -29.28 3.58
C PRO A 80 5.22 -29.79 2.14
N SER A 81 6.12 -30.72 1.83
CA SER A 81 6.19 -31.40 0.53
C SER A 81 5.00 -32.37 0.33
N GLY A 82 3.82 -32.03 0.86
CA GLY A 82 2.60 -32.82 0.69
C GLY A 82 2.37 -33.11 -0.78
N ALA A 83 1.77 -34.26 -1.07
CA ALA A 83 1.47 -34.65 -2.44
C ALA A 83 0.72 -33.49 -3.13
N PRO A 84 1.12 -33.10 -4.35
CA PRO A 84 0.41 -32.08 -5.11
C PRO A 84 -1.08 -32.38 -5.12
N VAL A 85 -1.90 -31.33 -4.98
CA VAL A 85 -3.33 -31.46 -5.17
C VAL A 85 -3.54 -31.94 -6.60
N GLN A 86 -4.18 -33.11 -6.76
CA GLN A 86 -4.45 -33.66 -8.07
C GLN A 86 -5.53 -32.81 -8.75
N LEU A 87 -5.08 -31.83 -9.53
CA LEU A 87 -5.94 -31.00 -10.35
C LEU A 87 -6.40 -31.81 -11.57
N PRO A 88 -7.64 -31.65 -12.04
CA PRO A 88 -8.07 -32.22 -13.30
C PRO A 88 -7.08 -31.86 -14.41
N ALA A 89 -6.62 -32.87 -15.15
CA ALA A 89 -5.70 -32.65 -16.26
C ALA A 89 -6.40 -31.79 -17.32
N HIS A 90 -5.89 -30.58 -17.56
CA HIS A 90 -6.29 -29.83 -18.74
C HIS A 90 -5.59 -30.44 -19.96
N PRO A 91 -6.29 -30.57 -21.11
CA PRO A 91 -5.69 -31.15 -22.31
C PRO A 91 -4.39 -30.39 -22.64
N PRO A 92 -3.27 -31.10 -22.85
CA PRO A 92 -2.00 -30.46 -23.11
C PRO A 92 -2.12 -29.59 -24.36
N ARG A 93 -1.97 -28.27 -24.19
CA ARG A 93 -1.84 -27.35 -25.33
C ARG A 93 -0.42 -27.50 -25.87
N GLN A 94 -0.30 -27.84 -27.14
CA GLN A 94 0.92 -28.23 -27.86
C GLN A 94 2.07 -27.18 -27.86
N HIS A 95 1.91 -26.03 -27.17
CA HIS A 95 2.85 -24.91 -27.13
C HIS A 95 3.42 -24.58 -25.74
N ALA A 96 3.09 -25.31 -24.66
CA ALA A 96 3.57 -24.99 -23.32
C ALA A 96 4.92 -25.66 -23.00
N ALA A 97 6.01 -25.20 -23.62
CA ALA A 97 7.37 -25.72 -23.37
C ALA A 97 8.05 -25.17 -22.11
N THR A 98 7.40 -24.26 -21.38
CA THR A 98 7.91 -23.68 -20.13
C THR A 98 6.97 -24.01 -18.97
N GLY A 99 7.53 -24.44 -17.84
CA GLY A 99 6.79 -24.68 -16.59
C GLY A 99 6.04 -23.43 -16.09
N PRO A 100 5.27 -23.56 -14.98
CA PRO A 100 4.49 -22.44 -14.45
C PRO A 100 5.38 -21.25 -14.09
N ILE A 101 4.92 -20.04 -14.40
CA ILE A 101 5.65 -18.79 -14.19
C ILE A 101 5.01 -17.93 -13.10
N ALA A 102 5.80 -17.08 -12.44
CA ALA A 102 5.30 -16.05 -11.53
C ALA A 102 5.67 -14.66 -12.03
N VAL A 103 4.66 -13.80 -12.19
CA VAL A 103 4.78 -12.42 -12.62
C VAL A 103 4.38 -11.50 -11.48
N LEU A 104 5.22 -10.50 -11.18
CA LEU A 104 4.89 -9.43 -10.24
C LEU A 104 4.64 -8.13 -11.03
N LEU A 105 3.39 -7.70 -11.07
CA LEU A 105 2.94 -6.48 -11.73
C LEU A 105 2.97 -5.31 -10.76
N ILE A 106 3.88 -4.38 -10.99
CA ILE A 106 4.19 -3.22 -10.13
C ILE A 106 3.60 -1.95 -10.75
N GLY A 107 3.30 -0.94 -9.95
CA GLY A 107 2.89 0.37 -10.46
C GLY A 107 2.06 1.19 -9.46
N PRO A 108 1.80 2.47 -9.75
CA PRO A 108 1.05 3.36 -8.87
C PRO A 108 -0.45 2.99 -8.79
N ALA A 109 -1.16 3.64 -7.86
CA ALA A 109 -2.62 3.65 -7.88
C ALA A 109 -3.12 4.23 -9.23
N GLY A 110 -4.22 3.72 -9.77
CA GLY A 110 -4.72 4.15 -11.08
C GLY A 110 -4.01 3.56 -12.31
N ALA A 111 -2.87 2.87 -12.16
CA ALA A 111 -2.13 2.29 -13.30
C ALA A 111 -2.86 1.16 -14.06
N GLY A 112 -3.91 0.60 -13.47
CA GLY A 112 -4.68 -0.50 -14.07
C GLY A 112 -4.18 -1.91 -13.74
N LYS A 113 -3.25 -2.05 -12.78
CA LYS A 113 -2.62 -3.34 -12.42
C LYS A 113 -3.62 -4.48 -12.22
N THR A 114 -4.56 -4.33 -11.28
CA THR A 114 -5.53 -5.37 -10.93
C THR A 114 -6.40 -5.76 -12.13
N THR A 115 -6.83 -4.77 -12.94
CA THR A 115 -7.62 -4.99 -14.15
C THR A 115 -6.84 -5.74 -15.22
N VAL A 116 -5.60 -5.32 -15.49
CA VAL A 116 -4.72 -5.96 -16.49
C VAL A 116 -4.31 -7.36 -16.03
N ALA A 117 -3.94 -7.53 -14.77
CA ALA A 117 -3.55 -8.82 -14.19
C ALA A 117 -4.68 -9.85 -14.31
N ARG A 118 -5.91 -9.46 -13.95
CA ARG A 118 -7.10 -10.29 -14.11
C ARG A 118 -7.35 -10.63 -15.58
N HIS A 119 -7.36 -9.62 -16.46
CA HIS A 119 -7.60 -9.81 -17.89
C HIS A 119 -6.59 -10.76 -18.54
N TRP A 120 -5.31 -10.61 -18.19
CA TRP A 120 -4.22 -11.46 -18.66
C TRP A 120 -4.42 -12.90 -18.17
N ALA A 121 -4.62 -13.11 -16.86
CA ALA A 121 -4.82 -14.44 -16.28
C ALA A 121 -6.01 -15.19 -16.89
N GLU A 122 -7.15 -14.52 -17.11
CA GLU A 122 -8.36 -15.11 -17.72
C GLU A 122 -8.16 -15.63 -19.14
N ARG A 123 -7.17 -15.10 -19.87
CA ARG A 123 -6.93 -15.39 -21.30
C ARG A 123 -5.70 -16.27 -21.53
N ARG A 124 -5.02 -16.67 -20.46
CA ARG A 124 -3.83 -17.53 -20.55
C ARG A 124 -4.19 -18.91 -21.11
N PRO A 125 -3.30 -19.51 -21.93
CA PRO A 125 -3.50 -20.87 -22.40
C PRO A 125 -3.27 -21.93 -21.31
N THR A 126 -2.60 -21.56 -20.22
CA THR A 126 -2.32 -22.41 -19.06
C THR A 126 -3.09 -21.89 -17.84
N PRO A 127 -3.48 -22.76 -16.89
CA PRO A 127 -4.02 -22.33 -15.60
C PRO A 127 -3.17 -21.24 -14.97
N THR A 128 -3.80 -20.13 -14.62
CA THR A 128 -3.12 -18.94 -14.11
C THR A 128 -3.97 -18.29 -13.01
N ALA A 129 -3.40 -18.16 -11.82
CA ALA A 129 -4.00 -17.46 -10.69
C ALA A 129 -3.65 -15.97 -10.73
N HIS A 130 -4.64 -15.11 -10.44
CA HIS A 130 -4.43 -13.71 -10.12
C HIS A 130 -4.49 -13.53 -8.60
N ILE A 131 -3.45 -12.93 -8.01
CA ILE A 131 -3.34 -12.69 -6.57
C ILE A 131 -3.18 -11.18 -6.34
N SER A 132 -4.26 -10.50 -5.96
CA SER A 132 -4.24 -9.09 -5.57
C SER A 132 -3.74 -8.94 -4.14
N LEU A 133 -2.66 -8.17 -3.93
CA LEU A 133 -2.18 -7.91 -2.58
C LEU A 133 -3.20 -7.12 -1.75
N ASP A 134 -3.90 -6.17 -2.36
CA ASP A 134 -4.90 -5.37 -1.65
C ASP A 134 -6.05 -6.27 -1.15
N ASP A 135 -6.47 -7.25 -1.95
CA ASP A 135 -7.56 -8.16 -1.57
C ASP A 135 -7.12 -9.09 -0.42
N VAL A 136 -5.90 -9.63 -0.49
CA VAL A 136 -5.32 -10.43 0.60
C VAL A 136 -5.18 -9.62 1.88
N ARG A 137 -4.88 -8.31 1.79
CA ARG A 137 -4.83 -7.42 2.97
C ARG A 137 -6.23 -7.24 3.58
N GLU A 138 -7.24 -7.09 2.74
CA GLU A 138 -8.64 -6.94 3.15
C GLU A 138 -9.22 -8.20 3.80
N TRP A 139 -8.54 -9.35 3.77
CA TRP A 139 -8.94 -10.52 4.58
C TRP A 139 -8.86 -10.27 6.09
N VAL A 140 -8.06 -9.30 6.55
CA VAL A 140 -8.11 -8.83 7.93
C VAL A 140 -9.38 -7.99 8.10
N GLN A 141 -10.40 -8.54 8.75
CA GLN A 141 -11.67 -7.84 8.99
C GLN A 141 -11.67 -7.14 10.36
N ALA A 142 -11.53 -7.90 11.45
CA ALA A 142 -11.34 -7.33 12.78
C ALA A 142 -9.91 -6.82 12.94
N GLY A 143 -9.75 -5.56 13.36
CA GLY A 143 -8.42 -4.94 13.54
C GLY A 143 -7.75 -4.47 12.25
N PHE A 144 -8.50 -4.30 11.15
CA PHE A 144 -7.98 -3.74 9.91
C PHE A 144 -7.39 -2.35 10.12
N ALA A 145 -6.14 -2.15 9.69
CA ALA A 145 -5.45 -0.85 9.79
C ALA A 145 -5.52 -0.15 8.43
N ASN A 146 -6.49 0.76 8.28
CA ASN A 146 -6.69 1.49 7.04
C ASN A 146 -5.56 2.52 6.80
N PRO A 147 -4.74 2.38 5.73
CA PRO A 147 -3.67 3.33 5.44
C PRO A 147 -4.18 4.75 5.13
N GLN A 148 -5.45 4.90 4.72
CA GLN A 148 -6.07 6.20 4.52
C GLN A 148 -6.31 6.97 5.83
N SER A 149 -6.38 6.26 6.95
CA SER A 149 -6.47 6.85 8.29
C SER A 149 -5.10 7.24 8.86
N GLY A 150 -4.04 7.11 8.07
CA GLY A 150 -2.66 7.38 8.45
C GLY A 150 -1.80 6.12 8.43
N TRP A 151 -0.58 6.25 7.92
CA TRP A 151 0.40 5.16 7.94
C TRP A 151 0.95 4.98 9.35
N ASN A 152 0.87 3.75 9.88
CA ASN A 152 1.41 3.38 11.18
C ASN A 152 2.01 1.97 11.18
N ASN A 153 2.53 1.54 12.34
CA ASN A 153 3.15 0.22 12.51
C ASN A 153 2.18 -0.93 12.21
N ALA A 154 0.89 -0.79 12.52
CA ALA A 154 -0.11 -1.82 12.25
C ALA A 154 -0.42 -1.94 10.75
N SER A 155 -0.61 -0.82 10.04
CA SER A 155 -0.81 -0.84 8.59
C SER A 155 0.41 -1.42 7.87
N GLU A 156 1.62 -1.06 8.33
CA GLU A 156 2.86 -1.60 7.76
C GLU A 156 2.99 -3.11 8.01
N ALA A 157 2.68 -3.57 9.23
CA ALA A 157 2.69 -4.99 9.58
C ALA A 157 1.67 -5.78 8.73
N GLN A 158 0.47 -5.25 8.51
CA GLN A 158 -0.54 -5.87 7.65
C GLN A 158 -0.09 -5.97 6.19
N TYR A 159 0.54 -4.92 5.64
CA TYR A 159 1.13 -4.99 4.30
C TYR A 159 2.25 -6.02 4.20
N ARG A 160 3.15 -6.08 5.19
CA ARG A 160 4.23 -7.09 5.24
C ARG A 160 3.67 -8.51 5.33
N LEU A 161 2.61 -8.71 6.12
CA LEU A 161 1.93 -10.00 6.23
C LEU A 161 1.26 -10.38 4.91
N ALA A 162 0.51 -9.46 4.28
CA ALA A 162 -0.14 -9.69 3.00
C ALA A 162 0.86 -10.10 1.90
N ARG A 163 2.00 -9.41 1.76
CA ARG A 163 3.08 -9.80 0.82
C ARG A 163 3.57 -11.22 1.03
N ARG A 164 3.80 -11.60 2.28
CA ARG A 164 4.25 -12.94 2.65
C ARG A 164 3.19 -13.99 2.29
N THR A 165 1.92 -13.70 2.57
CA THR A 165 0.78 -14.58 2.23
C THR A 165 0.62 -14.73 0.72
N CYS A 166 0.71 -13.64 -0.06
CA CYS A 166 0.70 -13.69 -1.51
C CYS A 166 1.84 -14.57 -2.06
N GLY A 167 3.06 -14.42 -1.52
CA GLY A 167 4.18 -15.24 -1.93
C GLY A 167 4.02 -16.72 -1.57
N PHE A 168 3.46 -17.02 -0.39
CA PHE A 168 3.09 -18.39 -0.01
C PHE A 168 2.07 -19.00 -0.97
N ALA A 169 0.98 -18.29 -1.24
CA ALA A 169 -0.05 -18.73 -2.18
C ALA A 169 0.54 -18.95 -3.58
N CYS A 170 1.38 -18.03 -4.06
CA CYS A 170 2.07 -18.15 -5.33
C CYS A 170 2.92 -19.43 -5.40
N ARG A 171 3.78 -19.70 -4.41
CA ARG A 171 4.59 -20.92 -4.39
C ARG A 171 3.72 -22.19 -4.38
N ASN A 172 2.61 -22.17 -3.64
CA ASN A 172 1.66 -23.28 -3.63
C ASN A 172 1.05 -23.52 -5.03
N TYR A 173 0.61 -22.47 -5.72
CA TYR A 173 0.09 -22.59 -7.08
C TYR A 173 1.15 -23.08 -8.07
N LEU A 174 2.36 -22.54 -8.01
CA LEU A 174 3.48 -22.97 -8.88
C LEU A 174 3.80 -24.45 -8.67
N ALA A 175 3.84 -24.92 -7.41
CA ALA A 175 4.07 -26.33 -7.08
C ALA A 175 2.99 -27.28 -7.63
N ASN A 176 1.81 -26.74 -7.98
CA ASN A 176 0.69 -27.48 -8.55
C ASN A 176 0.47 -27.13 -10.04
N GLY A 177 1.49 -26.60 -10.73
CA GLY A 177 1.41 -26.35 -12.18
C GLY A 177 0.57 -25.14 -12.59
N ILE A 178 0.16 -24.28 -11.65
CA ILE A 178 -0.63 -23.07 -11.91
C ILE A 178 0.32 -21.86 -11.92
N SER A 179 0.34 -21.12 -13.02
CA SER A 179 1.09 -19.85 -13.11
C SER A 179 0.46 -18.78 -12.21
N CYS A 180 1.20 -17.75 -11.83
CA CYS A 180 0.67 -16.65 -11.02
C CYS A 180 0.99 -15.30 -11.62
N ILE A 181 0.04 -14.37 -11.53
CA ILE A 181 0.28 -12.94 -11.62
C ILE A 181 -0.16 -12.28 -10.31
N ILE A 182 0.73 -11.49 -9.73
CA ILE A 182 0.54 -10.80 -8.47
C ILE A 182 0.60 -9.31 -8.73
N ASP A 183 -0.34 -8.51 -8.23
CA ASP A 183 -0.25 -7.05 -8.31
C ASP A 183 -0.04 -6.38 -6.95
N ASP A 184 0.91 -5.44 -6.90
CA ASP A 184 1.28 -4.69 -5.70
C ASP A 184 1.83 -3.30 -6.07
N ALA A 185 1.70 -2.34 -5.15
CA ALA A 185 2.40 -1.07 -5.20
C ALA A 185 3.79 -1.22 -4.53
N VAL A 186 4.76 -1.74 -5.29
CA VAL A 186 6.15 -1.84 -4.86
C VAL A 186 6.89 -0.55 -5.18
N PHE A 187 7.43 0.11 -4.17
CA PHE A 187 8.20 1.35 -4.35
C PHE A 187 9.71 1.08 -4.50
N PRO A 188 10.41 1.79 -5.40
CA PRO A 188 11.84 1.61 -5.61
C PRO A 188 12.69 2.12 -4.43
N ASP A 189 12.18 3.11 -3.69
CA ASP A 189 12.82 3.76 -2.54
C ASP A 189 12.63 3.01 -1.20
N ARG A 190 12.03 1.80 -1.21
CA ARG A 190 11.76 1.00 0.01
C ARG A 190 12.38 -0.40 -0.07
N PRO A 191 13.71 -0.55 -0.12
CA PRO A 191 14.38 -1.83 -0.42
C PRO A 191 14.04 -2.98 0.55
N ALA A 192 13.82 -2.70 1.84
CA ALA A 192 13.53 -3.73 2.85
C ALA A 192 12.21 -4.50 2.59
N ILE A 193 11.19 -3.79 2.08
CA ILE A 193 9.86 -4.32 1.73
C ILE A 193 9.58 -4.25 0.21
N GLY A 194 10.61 -3.91 -0.57
CA GLY A 194 10.55 -3.71 -2.01
C GLY A 194 10.76 -5.02 -2.78
N LEU A 195 11.29 -4.91 -3.99
CA LEU A 195 11.47 -6.07 -4.89
C LEU A 195 12.25 -7.23 -4.27
N GLY A 196 13.25 -6.95 -3.42
CA GLY A 196 14.01 -7.98 -2.71
C GLY A 196 13.14 -8.83 -1.77
N GLY A 197 12.13 -8.22 -1.13
CA GLY A 197 11.15 -8.95 -0.31
C GLY A 197 10.33 -9.93 -1.13
N TRP A 198 9.83 -9.49 -2.29
CA TRP A 198 9.10 -10.35 -3.21
C TRP A 198 9.93 -11.51 -3.74
N LYS A 199 11.20 -11.27 -4.12
CA LYS A 199 12.14 -12.34 -4.51
C LYS A 199 12.34 -13.38 -3.40
N ARG A 200 12.42 -12.95 -2.13
CA ARG A 200 12.48 -13.88 -0.99
C ARG A 200 11.19 -14.68 -0.79
N HIS A 201 10.03 -14.07 -1.06
CA HIS A 201 8.73 -14.73 -0.85
C HIS A 201 8.30 -15.65 -2.00
N ILE A 202 8.70 -15.39 -3.24
CA ILE A 202 8.29 -16.18 -4.40
C ILE A 202 9.45 -17.06 -4.90
N GLY A 203 10.63 -16.45 -5.05
CA GLY A 203 11.82 -17.10 -5.59
C GLY A 203 12.51 -16.23 -6.66
N PRO A 204 13.75 -16.58 -7.04
CA PRO A 204 14.55 -15.81 -7.99
C PRO A 204 14.01 -15.82 -9.42
N GLY A 205 13.18 -16.80 -9.79
CA GLY A 205 12.55 -16.90 -11.12
C GLY A 205 11.32 -16.01 -11.32
N MET A 206 10.90 -15.24 -10.32
CA MET A 206 9.80 -14.28 -10.43
C MET A 206 10.16 -13.15 -11.42
N ILE A 207 9.24 -12.83 -12.33
CA ILE A 207 9.40 -11.82 -13.37
C ILE A 207 8.70 -10.52 -12.92
N PRO A 208 9.44 -9.48 -12.51
CA PRO A 208 8.85 -8.18 -12.24
C PRO A 208 8.60 -7.39 -13.53
N VAL A 209 7.42 -6.77 -13.64
CA VAL A 209 7.05 -5.85 -14.72
C VAL A 209 6.38 -4.62 -14.10
N VAL A 210 6.75 -3.42 -14.53
CA VAL A 210 6.19 -2.16 -14.01
C VAL A 210 5.20 -1.59 -15.02
N LEU A 211 3.96 -1.33 -14.61
CA LEU A 211 3.04 -0.45 -15.33
C LEU A 211 3.26 0.99 -14.84
N LEU A 212 3.69 1.87 -15.74
CA LEU A 212 3.99 3.26 -15.38
C LEU A 212 3.43 4.24 -16.42
N PRO A 213 2.10 4.39 -16.50
CA PRO A 213 1.49 5.42 -17.33
C PRO A 213 1.82 6.84 -16.83
N SER A 214 1.53 7.83 -17.68
CA SER A 214 1.56 9.26 -17.36
C SER A 214 0.72 9.61 -16.14
N LEU A 215 1.11 10.71 -15.46
CA LEU A 215 0.39 11.23 -14.30
C LEU A 215 -1.08 11.53 -14.63
N ASP A 216 -1.33 12.17 -15.78
CA ASP A 216 -2.68 12.50 -16.23
C ASP A 216 -3.55 11.26 -16.41
N SER A 217 -2.98 10.19 -16.97
CA SER A 217 -3.68 8.92 -17.14
C SER A 217 -4.05 8.29 -15.80
N VAL A 218 -3.15 8.30 -14.81
CA VAL A 218 -3.48 7.73 -13.49
C VAL A 218 -4.50 8.56 -12.74
N LEU A 219 -4.45 9.89 -12.84
CA LEU A 219 -5.44 10.80 -12.24
C LEU A 219 -6.82 10.57 -12.86
N HIS A 220 -6.91 10.54 -14.19
CA HIS A 220 -8.15 10.30 -14.91
C HIS A 220 -8.78 8.92 -14.61
N ARG A 221 -7.94 7.90 -14.42
CA ARG A 221 -8.40 6.56 -13.99
C ARG A 221 -8.80 6.53 -12.52
N ASN A 222 -8.08 7.24 -11.64
CA ASN A 222 -8.42 7.34 -10.22
C ASN A 222 -9.73 8.08 -9.98
N ALA A 223 -10.01 9.14 -10.74
CA ALA A 223 -11.23 9.93 -10.64
C ALA A 223 -12.52 9.10 -10.88
N ARG A 224 -12.42 8.00 -11.65
CA ARG A 224 -13.53 7.07 -11.92
C ARG A 224 -13.74 6.03 -10.82
N ARG A 225 -12.87 5.96 -9.81
CA ARG A 225 -12.99 5.01 -8.70
C ARG A 225 -13.92 5.57 -7.63
N SER A 226 -14.52 4.67 -6.86
CA SER A 226 -15.34 5.00 -5.69
C SER A 226 -14.85 4.23 -4.45
N GLY A 227 -15.31 4.68 -3.28
CA GLY A 227 -14.98 4.07 -1.99
C GLY A 227 -13.48 4.09 -1.66
N ASN A 228 -13.04 3.11 -0.89
CA ASN A 228 -11.68 3.03 -0.32
C ASN A 228 -10.56 2.86 -1.38
N ARG A 229 -10.91 2.59 -2.64
CA ARG A 229 -9.95 2.45 -3.75
C ARG A 229 -9.70 3.77 -4.50
N ARG A 230 -10.47 4.82 -4.21
CA ARG A 230 -10.24 6.19 -4.69
C ARG A 230 -9.30 6.93 -3.72
N LEU A 231 -8.18 7.41 -4.23
CA LEU A 231 -7.24 8.26 -3.46
C LEU A 231 -7.46 9.73 -3.80
N GLY A 232 -6.97 10.64 -2.94
CA GLY A 232 -6.89 12.06 -3.28
C GLY A 232 -5.83 12.31 -4.36
N ASP A 233 -6.05 13.30 -5.22
CA ASP A 233 -5.21 13.54 -6.40
C ASP A 233 -3.76 13.86 -6.02
N GLU A 234 -3.54 14.61 -4.93
CA GLU A 234 -2.20 14.87 -4.37
C GLU A 234 -1.49 13.58 -3.96
N GLU A 235 -2.21 12.64 -3.34
CA GLU A 235 -1.65 11.35 -2.92
C GLU A 235 -1.34 10.46 -4.12
N VAL A 236 -2.19 10.49 -5.16
CA VAL A 236 -1.91 9.82 -6.44
C VAL A 236 -0.64 10.37 -7.07
N ALA A 237 -0.50 11.70 -7.15
CA ALA A 237 0.68 12.36 -7.69
C ALA A 237 1.94 12.03 -6.88
N ARG A 238 1.85 12.02 -5.54
CA ARG A 238 2.95 11.64 -4.66
C ARG A 238 3.39 10.18 -4.87
N ILE A 239 2.44 9.25 -4.95
CA ILE A 239 2.73 7.83 -5.22
C ILE A 239 3.36 7.67 -6.60
N HIS A 240 2.82 8.34 -7.62
CA HIS A 240 3.33 8.30 -8.99
C HIS A 240 4.77 8.83 -9.07
N GLY A 241 5.04 9.99 -8.48
CA GLY A 241 6.38 10.59 -8.45
C GLY A 241 7.42 9.68 -7.79
N ARG A 242 7.06 8.98 -6.70
CA ARG A 242 7.94 7.98 -6.08
C ARG A 242 8.16 6.75 -6.96
N MET A 243 7.16 6.33 -7.72
CA MET A 243 7.25 5.22 -8.67
C MET A 243 8.11 5.55 -9.90
N ALA A 244 8.29 6.83 -10.24
CA ALA A 244 9.18 7.26 -11.32
C ALA A 244 10.65 6.81 -11.11
N GLY A 245 11.04 6.51 -9.86
CA GLY A 245 12.35 5.89 -9.58
C GLY A 245 12.58 4.55 -10.28
N TRP A 246 11.55 3.89 -10.80
CA TRP A 246 11.70 2.67 -11.58
C TRP A 246 12.36 2.87 -12.95
N TYR A 247 12.31 4.06 -13.56
CA TYR A 247 12.91 4.33 -14.88
C TYR A 247 14.41 3.96 -14.96
N ASN A 248 15.14 4.11 -13.86
CA ASN A 248 16.57 3.83 -13.79
C ASN A 248 16.91 2.42 -13.25
N SER A 249 15.93 1.53 -13.15
CA SER A 249 16.09 0.22 -12.49
C SER A 249 16.51 -0.93 -13.41
N GLY A 250 16.39 -0.76 -14.73
CA GLY A 250 16.58 -1.83 -15.71
C GLY A 250 15.47 -2.91 -15.71
N LEU A 251 14.38 -2.68 -14.96
CA LEU A 251 13.17 -3.51 -15.05
C LEU A 251 12.39 -3.18 -16.32
N PRO A 252 11.60 -4.13 -16.85
CA PRO A 252 10.65 -3.81 -17.92
C PRO A 252 9.58 -2.83 -17.42
N ILE A 253 9.36 -1.77 -18.19
CA ILE A 253 8.34 -0.77 -17.92
C ILE A 253 7.40 -0.71 -19.11
N ILE A 254 6.10 -0.78 -18.84
CA ILE A 254 5.04 -0.60 -19.82
C ILE A 254 4.36 0.73 -19.50
N ASP A 255 4.55 1.72 -20.37
CA ASP A 255 3.70 2.90 -20.40
C ASP A 255 2.40 2.52 -21.13
N ASN A 256 1.33 2.35 -20.35
CA ASN A 256 0.01 2.04 -20.89
C ASN A 256 -0.91 3.26 -20.97
N SER A 257 -0.37 4.48 -21.08
CA SER A 257 -1.18 5.70 -21.19
C SER A 257 -2.15 5.66 -22.37
N ALA A 258 -1.66 5.21 -23.53
CA ALA A 258 -2.42 5.11 -24.78
C ALA A 258 -2.99 3.72 -25.06
N LEU A 259 -2.77 2.75 -24.17
CA LEU A 259 -3.22 1.37 -24.34
C LEU A 259 -4.50 1.13 -23.54
N ASP A 260 -5.41 0.33 -24.12
CA ASP A 260 -6.53 -0.24 -23.40
C ASP A 260 -6.07 -1.49 -22.61
N VAL A 261 -7.02 -2.18 -21.95
CA VAL A 261 -6.71 -3.35 -21.12
C VAL A 261 -6.13 -4.49 -21.97
N ALA A 262 -6.71 -4.75 -23.14
CA ALA A 262 -6.28 -5.83 -24.03
C ALA A 262 -4.89 -5.57 -24.62
N GLY A 263 -4.64 -4.35 -25.10
CA GLY A 263 -3.34 -3.91 -25.59
C GLY A 263 -2.28 -3.93 -24.50
N THR A 264 -2.60 -3.51 -23.28
CA THR A 264 -1.67 -3.62 -22.14
C THR A 264 -1.34 -5.07 -21.81
N ALA A 265 -2.33 -5.97 -21.86
CA ALA A 265 -2.12 -7.40 -21.59
C ALA A 265 -1.27 -8.08 -22.68
N ALA A 266 -1.44 -7.69 -23.95
CA ALA A 266 -0.61 -8.16 -25.05
C ALA A 266 0.85 -7.68 -24.90
N GLU A 267 1.04 -6.42 -24.51
CA GLU A 267 2.36 -5.87 -24.24
C GLU A 267 3.03 -6.54 -23.03
N LEU A 268 2.26 -6.83 -21.99
CA LEU A 268 2.71 -7.62 -20.84
C LEU A 268 3.21 -9.01 -21.28
N ASP A 269 2.48 -9.70 -22.15
CA ASP A 269 2.89 -11.00 -22.69
C ASP A 269 4.19 -10.91 -23.50
N ARG A 270 4.32 -9.90 -24.37
CA ARG A 270 5.55 -9.62 -25.14
C ARG A 270 6.76 -9.43 -24.23
N VAL A 271 6.61 -8.61 -23.19
CA VAL A 271 7.65 -8.33 -22.20
C VAL A 271 8.08 -9.58 -21.44
N ILE A 272 7.11 -10.40 -21.01
CA ILE A 272 7.36 -11.66 -20.30
C ILE A 272 8.11 -12.63 -21.21
N LEU A 273 7.66 -12.80 -22.46
CA LEU A 273 8.30 -13.69 -23.43
C LEU A 273 9.74 -13.26 -23.73
N ALA A 274 9.98 -11.98 -23.96
CA ALA A 274 11.33 -11.45 -24.15
C ALA A 274 12.23 -11.75 -22.95
N ARG A 275 11.73 -11.60 -21.71
CA ARG A 275 12.48 -11.94 -20.50
C ARG A 275 12.78 -13.44 -20.38
N LEU A 276 11.81 -14.30 -20.70
CA LEU A 276 12.01 -15.76 -20.71
C LEU A 276 13.04 -16.20 -21.76
N MET A 277 13.12 -15.49 -22.88
CA MET A 277 14.12 -15.74 -23.94
C MET A 277 15.49 -15.08 -23.69
N GLY A 278 15.66 -14.35 -22.58
CA GLY A 278 16.89 -13.61 -22.30
C GLY A 278 17.12 -12.40 -23.22
N VAL A 279 16.10 -11.94 -23.95
CA VAL A 279 16.16 -10.80 -24.86
C VAL A 279 15.92 -9.50 -24.06
N PRO A 280 16.73 -8.44 -24.27
CA PRO A 280 16.46 -7.14 -23.68
C PRO A 280 15.10 -6.60 -24.10
N VAL A 281 14.27 -6.25 -23.11
CA VAL A 281 13.04 -5.50 -23.34
C VAL A 281 13.42 -4.04 -23.51
N ARG A 282 13.31 -3.51 -24.73
CA ARG A 282 13.36 -2.07 -25.00
C ARG A 282 12.05 -1.43 -24.60
#